data_AF-A0A832TX54-F1
#
_entry.id   AF-A0A832TX54-F1
#
_cell.length_a   1.000
_cell.length_b   1.000
_cell.length_c   1.000
_cell.angle_alpha   90.00
_cell.angle_beta   90.00
_cell.angle_gamma   90.00
#
_symmetry.space_group_name_H-M   'P 1'
#
loop_
_entity.id
_entity.type
_entity.pdbx_description
1 polymer ?
#
loop_
_entity_poly.entity_id
_entity_poly.type
_entity_poly.pdbx_seq_one_letter_code
_entity_poly.pdbx_strand_id
1 'polypeptide(L)'
;MKSKPEILAFLCNWCSYAGADLAGTSRISYPANIRPVRVMCSGRVEPSFILNAFMTGIDGVLVSGCHPGDCHYISGNLKAEKNVKATKEILKLLGLGPERLRLEWISASEGQKFADVVKDFARELKGWGPNPLLKEPKQKGIKAKRKPISETIEETNIRLCLECGKCSSSCPITRMNPDFSPRMTVKRILGGSEELSINDPGIWTCLTCGLCQQRCPSNVKYVDFIKTCREEARQVGITGECSHKELILNLQRIMADPNINQNRIDWLPKDATTSETGDILFFVGCLPYFDILFEDIKANSIATAKSVVRIMNKVGISPVVLKNERCCGHDLNFTGDTDNFEKLAKMNVDAIRGTKAKKVVTSCAECYRTLKLDYPKIVGDMGFEVIHISEFLDDIIKKEQLEFPEVFKDKKVTFHDPCRLGRHMNIYDPPRNVIKSIPETDLLEMERNREDALCCGVSSWLSCGKISKQIQLSRLKEAKDTGAEWLITACPKCQIHLKCALDGELPIKRSEVDVKVIDLPVLVEKALDKKYLKK
;
A
#
# COMPACT_ATOMS: atom_id res chain seq x y z
N MET A 1 -24.02 -7.59 -30.40
CA MET A 1 -24.02 -6.11 -30.52
C MET A 1 -22.84 -5.56 -29.73
N LYS A 2 -21.83 -4.94 -30.37
CA LYS A 2 -20.78 -4.22 -29.61
C LYS A 2 -21.45 -2.98 -29.00
N SER A 3 -21.60 -2.95 -27.67
CA SER A 3 -22.12 -1.77 -26.96
C SER A 3 -21.26 -0.56 -27.29
N LYS A 4 -21.86 0.63 -27.36
CA LYS A 4 -21.10 1.88 -27.46
C LYS A 4 -20.27 2.05 -26.17
N PRO A 5 -18.98 2.45 -26.25
CA PRO A 5 -18.12 2.51 -25.06
C PRO A 5 -18.64 3.55 -24.07
N GLU A 6 -18.81 3.22 -22.79
CA GLU A 6 -19.26 4.21 -21.81
C GLU A 6 -18.12 5.15 -21.39
N ILE A 7 -18.35 6.46 -21.45
CA ILE A 7 -17.38 7.49 -21.05
C ILE A 7 -17.89 8.20 -19.80
N LEU A 8 -17.12 8.22 -18.72
CA LEU A 8 -17.36 9.10 -17.58
C LEU A 8 -16.50 10.36 -17.71
N ALA A 9 -17.10 11.55 -17.69
CA ALA A 9 -16.39 12.79 -17.93
C ALA A 9 -16.43 13.71 -16.70
N PHE A 10 -15.31 13.90 -16.01
CA PHE A 10 -15.18 14.88 -14.94
C PHE A 10 -14.89 16.25 -15.53
N LEU A 11 -15.86 17.16 -15.45
CA LEU A 11 -15.80 18.47 -16.10
C LEU A 11 -15.68 19.59 -15.05
N CYS A 12 -14.66 20.43 -15.20
CA CYS A 12 -14.52 21.65 -14.41
C CYS A 12 -15.74 22.57 -14.60
N ASN A 13 -16.31 22.98 -13.47
CA ASN A 13 -17.44 23.88 -13.36
C ASN A 13 -17.30 25.17 -14.18
N TRP A 14 -16.10 25.75 -14.17
CA TRP A 14 -15.86 27.09 -14.70
C TRP A 14 -15.62 27.15 -16.20
N CYS A 15 -15.18 26.03 -16.80
CA CYS A 15 -14.73 26.01 -18.19
C CYS A 15 -15.38 24.84 -18.93
N SER A 16 -14.88 23.61 -18.72
CA SER A 16 -15.29 22.45 -19.52
C SER A 16 -16.76 22.08 -19.41
N TYR A 17 -17.38 22.27 -18.24
CA TYR A 17 -18.81 22.03 -18.08
C TYR A 17 -19.64 23.06 -18.87
N ALA A 18 -19.26 24.34 -18.80
CA ALA A 18 -19.89 25.38 -19.62
C ALA A 18 -19.66 25.15 -21.12
N GLY A 19 -18.49 24.64 -21.53
CA GLY A 19 -18.24 24.21 -22.90
C GLY A 19 -19.15 23.06 -23.34
N ALA A 20 -19.38 22.07 -22.46
CA ALA A 20 -20.35 21.00 -22.72
C ALA A 20 -21.79 21.52 -22.84
N ASP A 21 -22.20 22.44 -21.96
CA ASP A 21 -23.51 23.11 -22.03
C ASP A 21 -23.66 23.93 -23.32
N LEU A 22 -22.60 24.62 -23.76
CA LEU A 22 -22.57 25.34 -25.03
C LEU A 22 -22.75 24.40 -26.21
N ALA A 23 -22.11 23.22 -26.19
CA ALA A 23 -22.30 22.21 -27.23
C ALA A 23 -23.77 21.74 -27.30
N GLY A 24 -24.39 21.51 -26.15
CA GLY A 24 -25.80 21.12 -26.05
C GLY A 24 -26.77 22.21 -26.54
N THR A 25 -26.61 23.44 -26.05
CA THR A 25 -27.46 24.59 -26.44
C THR A 25 -27.29 24.99 -27.91
N SER A 26 -26.07 24.82 -28.45
CA SER A 26 -25.77 25.02 -29.87
C SER A 26 -26.16 23.84 -30.75
N ARG A 27 -26.77 22.78 -30.18
CA ARG A 27 -27.20 21.57 -30.89
C ARG A 27 -26.08 20.86 -31.65
N ILE A 28 -24.84 20.96 -31.16
CA ILE A 28 -23.68 20.28 -31.75
C ILE A 28 -23.79 18.79 -31.40
N SER A 29 -23.83 17.94 -32.42
CA SER A 29 -23.98 16.50 -32.23
C SER A 29 -22.69 15.86 -31.70
N TYR A 30 -22.81 15.02 -30.67
CA TYR A 30 -21.76 14.14 -30.17
C TYR A 30 -22.36 12.85 -29.58
N PRO A 31 -21.56 11.79 -29.38
CA PRO A 31 -22.07 10.51 -28.90
C PRO A 31 -22.73 10.58 -27.50
N ALA A 32 -23.93 9.99 -27.35
CA ALA A 32 -24.74 10.02 -26.13
C ALA A 32 -24.26 9.07 -25.00
N ASN A 33 -23.17 8.35 -25.21
CA ASN A 33 -22.53 7.41 -24.28
C ASN A 33 -21.57 8.09 -23.30
N ILE A 34 -21.58 9.42 -23.22
CA ILE A 34 -20.86 10.22 -22.23
C ILE A 34 -21.75 10.57 -21.03
N ARG A 35 -21.19 10.45 -19.83
CA ARG A 35 -21.84 10.82 -18.56
C ARG A 35 -21.03 11.94 -17.90
N PRO A 36 -21.44 13.21 -18.00
CA PRO A 36 -20.73 14.32 -17.38
C PRO A 36 -20.97 14.35 -15.86
N VAL A 37 -19.88 14.47 -15.11
CA VAL A 37 -19.84 14.73 -13.67
C VAL A 37 -19.22 16.11 -13.47
N ARG A 38 -20.04 17.06 -13.03
CA ARG A 38 -19.58 18.41 -12.74
C ARG A 38 -18.77 18.42 -11.45
N VAL A 39 -17.55 18.94 -11.52
CA VAL A 39 -16.68 19.15 -10.36
C VAL A 39 -16.29 20.62 -10.29
N MET A 40 -16.15 21.19 -9.09
CA MET A 40 -15.75 22.60 -8.98
C MET A 40 -14.42 22.89 -9.67
N CYS A 41 -13.49 21.94 -9.66
CA CYS A 41 -12.21 22.04 -10.34
C CYS A 41 -11.76 20.65 -10.81
N SER A 42 -11.15 20.56 -11.99
CA SER A 42 -10.48 19.32 -12.46
C SER A 42 -9.36 18.88 -11.52
N GLY A 43 -8.70 19.81 -10.81
CA GLY A 43 -7.67 19.50 -9.81
C GLY A 43 -8.18 18.75 -8.59
N ARG A 44 -9.50 18.66 -8.37
CA ARG A 44 -10.11 17.83 -7.33
C ARG A 44 -10.36 16.39 -7.77
N VAL A 45 -10.13 16.07 -9.04
CA VAL A 45 -10.24 14.71 -9.56
C VAL A 45 -8.98 13.95 -9.15
N GLU A 46 -9.11 13.19 -8.06
CA GLU A 46 -8.03 12.34 -7.57
C GLU A 46 -7.96 11.03 -8.34
N PRO A 47 -6.78 10.36 -8.33
CA PRO A 47 -6.62 9.03 -8.91
C PRO A 47 -7.67 8.02 -8.46
N SER A 48 -8.13 8.07 -7.20
CA SER A 48 -9.11 7.10 -6.69
C SER A 48 -10.47 7.20 -7.36
N PHE A 49 -10.92 8.41 -7.74
CA PHE A 49 -12.18 8.58 -8.48
C PHE A 49 -12.09 7.98 -9.88
N ILE A 50 -10.92 8.11 -10.52
CA ILE A 50 -10.67 7.56 -11.85
C ILE A 50 -10.65 6.02 -11.78
N LEU A 51 -9.92 5.44 -10.82
CA LEU A 51 -9.89 3.98 -10.65
C LEU A 51 -11.27 3.42 -10.29
N ASN A 52 -12.02 4.08 -9.41
CA ASN A 52 -13.40 3.70 -9.09
C ASN A 52 -14.29 3.67 -10.34
N ALA A 53 -14.16 4.67 -11.23
CA ALA A 53 -14.93 4.69 -12.47
C ALA A 53 -14.69 3.42 -13.29
N PHE A 54 -13.44 3.00 -13.47
CA PHE A 54 -13.11 1.75 -14.16
C PHE A 54 -13.67 0.52 -13.45
N MET A 55 -13.64 0.46 -12.12
CA MET A 55 -14.22 -0.65 -11.34
C MET A 55 -15.75 -0.79 -11.53
N THR A 56 -16.45 0.31 -11.85
CA THR A 56 -17.87 0.27 -12.20
C THR A 56 -18.16 -0.20 -13.64
N GLY A 57 -17.11 -0.48 -14.42
CA GLY A 57 -17.21 -0.93 -15.81
C GLY A 57 -17.32 0.19 -16.84
N ILE A 58 -16.91 1.42 -16.50
CA ILE A 58 -16.74 2.50 -17.48
C ILE A 58 -15.58 2.16 -18.41
N ASP A 59 -15.74 2.41 -19.71
CA ASP A 59 -14.75 2.05 -20.73
C ASP A 59 -13.61 3.07 -20.85
N GLY A 60 -13.92 4.35 -20.62
CA GLY A 60 -12.96 5.44 -20.60
C GLY A 60 -13.34 6.60 -19.69
N VAL A 61 -12.34 7.28 -19.15
CA VAL A 61 -12.52 8.44 -18.27
C VAL A 61 -11.92 9.67 -18.95
N LEU A 62 -12.74 10.72 -19.08
CA LEU A 62 -12.30 12.03 -19.54
C LEU A 62 -12.21 12.96 -18.33
N VAL A 63 -11.05 13.56 -18.10
CA VAL A 63 -10.89 14.69 -17.16
C VAL A 63 -10.74 15.94 -18.01
N SER A 64 -11.55 16.97 -17.76
CA SER A 64 -11.41 18.23 -18.47
C SER A 64 -11.47 19.43 -17.56
N GLY A 65 -10.58 20.39 -17.82
CA GLY A 65 -10.46 21.64 -17.06
C GLY A 65 -10.25 22.88 -17.93
N CYS A 66 -10.00 23.99 -17.24
CA CYS A 66 -9.58 25.25 -17.86
C CYS A 66 -8.18 25.13 -18.47
N HIS A 67 -7.91 25.93 -19.51
CA HIS A 67 -6.60 26.02 -20.13
C HIS A 67 -5.50 26.43 -19.13
N PRO A 68 -4.26 25.94 -19.30
CA PRO A 68 -3.08 26.52 -18.65
C PRO A 68 -3.03 28.04 -18.84
N GLY A 69 -2.85 28.79 -17.75
CA GLY A 69 -2.94 30.26 -17.73
C GLY A 69 -4.31 30.81 -17.34
N ASP A 70 -5.40 30.15 -17.71
CA ASP A 70 -6.78 30.63 -17.49
C ASP A 70 -7.48 29.91 -16.33
N CYS A 71 -6.73 29.30 -15.42
CA CYS A 71 -7.32 28.50 -14.36
C CYS A 71 -8.00 29.40 -13.32
N HIS A 72 -9.30 29.17 -13.08
CA HIS A 72 -10.05 29.87 -12.03
C HIS A 72 -9.41 29.76 -10.64
N TYR A 73 -8.80 28.60 -10.33
CA TYR A 73 -8.09 28.37 -9.07
C TYR A 73 -6.57 28.48 -9.22
N ILE A 74 -6.08 29.24 -10.20
CA ILE A 74 -4.68 29.54 -10.50
C ILE A 74 -3.87 28.32 -10.98
N SER A 75 -3.84 27.24 -10.22
CA SER A 75 -3.01 26.05 -10.47
C SER A 75 -3.79 24.72 -10.43
N GLY A 76 -5.12 24.78 -10.36
CA GLY A 76 -5.96 23.58 -10.27
C GLY A 76 -5.81 22.64 -11.47
N ASN A 77 -5.59 23.18 -12.67
CA ASN A 77 -5.28 22.39 -13.87
C ASN A 77 -3.90 21.71 -13.81
N LEU A 78 -2.87 22.36 -13.25
CA LEU A 78 -1.55 21.75 -13.04
C LEU A 78 -1.65 20.54 -12.09
N LYS A 79 -2.48 20.66 -11.03
CA LYS A 79 -2.76 19.53 -10.15
C LYS A 79 -3.52 18.40 -10.87
N ALA A 80 -4.48 18.74 -11.73
CA ALA A 80 -5.20 17.76 -12.55
C ALA A 80 -4.25 17.02 -13.51
N GLU A 81 -3.33 17.74 -14.15
CA GLU A 81 -2.30 17.16 -15.03
C GLU A 81 -1.43 16.16 -14.27
N LYS A 82 -0.91 16.53 -13.10
CA LYS A 82 -0.13 15.64 -12.24
C LYS A 82 -0.92 14.38 -11.85
N ASN A 83 -2.17 14.56 -11.40
CA ASN A 83 -3.03 13.45 -10.98
C ASN A 83 -3.34 12.51 -12.16
N VAL A 84 -3.64 13.04 -13.35
CA VAL A 84 -3.89 12.22 -14.54
C VAL A 84 -2.62 11.50 -15.00
N LYS A 85 -1.46 12.18 -15.01
CA LYS A 85 -0.18 11.56 -15.36
C LYS A 85 0.14 10.38 -14.45
N ALA A 86 0.07 10.57 -13.13
CA ALA A 86 0.27 9.49 -12.17
C ALA A 86 -0.72 8.34 -12.38
N THR A 87 -2.00 8.66 -12.64
CA THR A 87 -3.02 7.63 -12.88
C THR A 87 -2.76 6.86 -14.18
N LYS A 88 -2.29 7.51 -15.25
CA LYS A 88 -1.90 6.83 -16.50
C LYS A 88 -0.79 5.81 -16.28
N GLU A 89 0.24 6.16 -15.50
CA GLU A 89 1.30 5.20 -15.15
C GLU A 89 0.76 4.01 -14.36
N ILE A 90 -0.20 4.23 -13.44
CA ILE A 90 -0.88 3.14 -12.71
C ILE A 90 -1.68 2.26 -13.68
N LEU A 91 -2.45 2.84 -14.61
CA LEU A 91 -3.22 2.09 -15.61
C LEU A 91 -2.31 1.27 -16.55
N LYS A 92 -1.13 1.80 -16.89
CA LYS A 92 -0.11 1.09 -17.65
C LYS A 92 0.38 -0.13 -16.89
N LEU A 93 0.79 0.03 -15.62
CA LEU A 93 1.24 -1.10 -14.79
C LEU A 93 0.14 -2.14 -14.59
N LEU A 94 -1.11 -1.70 -14.42
CA LEU A 94 -2.28 -2.57 -14.30
C LEU A 94 -2.63 -3.34 -15.59
N GLY A 95 -2.09 -2.93 -16.74
CA GLY A 95 -2.49 -3.48 -18.04
C GLY A 95 -3.89 -3.06 -18.49
N LEU A 96 -4.47 -2.00 -17.91
CA LEU A 96 -5.77 -1.46 -18.31
C LEU A 96 -5.69 -0.57 -19.55
N GLY A 97 -4.50 -0.06 -19.87
CA GLY A 97 -4.25 0.86 -20.98
C GLY A 97 -4.35 2.32 -20.54
N PRO A 98 -3.23 3.09 -20.52
CA PRO A 98 -3.25 4.51 -20.17
C PRO A 98 -4.12 5.36 -21.10
N GLU A 99 -4.41 4.87 -22.31
CA GLU A 99 -5.24 5.50 -23.33
C GLU A 99 -6.72 5.57 -22.94
N ARG A 100 -7.16 4.73 -21.99
CA ARG A 100 -8.52 4.80 -21.44
C ARG A 100 -8.74 6.02 -20.54
N LEU A 101 -7.70 6.77 -20.21
CA LEU A 101 -7.78 8.01 -19.45
C LEU A 101 -7.31 9.18 -20.31
N ARG A 102 -8.18 10.17 -20.52
CA ARG A 102 -7.87 11.36 -21.31
C ARG A 102 -7.94 12.62 -20.45
N LEU A 103 -6.99 13.53 -20.65
CA LEU A 103 -7.02 14.89 -20.10
C LEU A 103 -7.16 15.88 -21.25
N GLU A 104 -8.12 16.79 -21.18
CA GLU A 104 -8.33 17.82 -22.19
C GLU A 104 -8.65 19.18 -21.57
N TRP A 105 -8.17 20.25 -22.20
CA TRP A 105 -8.44 21.62 -21.77
C TRP A 105 -9.49 22.26 -22.66
N ILE A 106 -10.63 22.63 -22.07
CA ILE A 106 -11.81 23.12 -22.78
C ILE A 106 -12.36 24.33 -22.02
N SER A 107 -12.35 25.49 -22.65
CA SER A 107 -12.94 26.74 -22.17
C SER A 107 -14.47 26.74 -22.31
N ALA A 108 -15.11 27.72 -21.67
CA ALA A 108 -16.57 27.89 -21.73
C ALA A 108 -17.10 28.16 -23.15
N SER A 109 -16.29 28.75 -24.03
CA SER A 109 -16.65 29.08 -25.42
C SER A 109 -16.33 27.97 -26.44
N GLU A 110 -15.75 26.85 -25.99
CA GLU A 110 -15.23 25.78 -26.87
C GLU A 110 -16.21 24.59 -27.00
N GLY A 111 -17.50 24.86 -27.27
CA GLY A 111 -18.51 23.81 -27.40
C GLY A 111 -18.24 22.83 -28.57
N GLN A 112 -17.75 23.33 -29.70
CA GLN A 112 -17.38 22.49 -30.84
C GLN A 112 -16.24 21.52 -30.48
N LYS A 113 -15.19 22.05 -29.84
CA LYS A 113 -14.05 21.25 -29.38
C LYS A 113 -14.48 20.16 -28.39
N PHE A 114 -15.39 20.47 -27.47
CA PHE A 114 -15.95 19.45 -26.58
C PHE A 114 -16.59 18.30 -27.37
N ALA A 115 -17.46 18.61 -28.32
CA ALA A 115 -18.11 17.60 -29.14
C ALA A 115 -17.10 16.74 -29.92
N ASP A 116 -16.05 17.35 -30.46
CA ASP A 116 -15.02 16.65 -31.24
C ASP A 116 -14.13 15.76 -30.38
N VAL A 117 -13.71 16.26 -29.20
CA VAL A 117 -13.00 15.46 -28.19
C VAL A 117 -13.79 14.21 -27.82
N VAL A 118 -15.11 14.34 -27.59
CA VAL A 118 -15.96 13.20 -27.21
C VAL A 118 -16.10 12.20 -28.36
N LYS A 119 -16.25 12.67 -29.60
CA LYS A 119 -16.29 11.80 -30.80
C LYS A 119 -15.00 11.03 -30.97
N ASP A 120 -13.87 11.72 -30.89
CA ASP A 120 -12.56 11.13 -31.11
C ASP A 120 -12.22 10.14 -29.99
N PHE A 121 -12.50 10.49 -28.74
CA PHE A 121 -12.28 9.58 -27.63
C PHE A 121 -13.17 8.33 -27.71
N ALA A 122 -14.45 8.48 -28.07
CA ALA A 122 -15.34 7.34 -28.30
C ALA A 122 -14.85 6.44 -29.45
N ARG A 123 -14.26 7.02 -30.50
CA ARG A 123 -13.67 6.27 -31.62
C ARG A 123 -12.46 5.47 -31.18
N GLU A 124 -11.55 6.09 -30.42
CA GLU A 124 -10.37 5.41 -29.88
C GLU A 124 -10.74 4.28 -28.93
N LEU A 125 -11.64 4.52 -27.96
CA LEU A 125 -12.10 3.49 -27.02
C LEU A 125 -12.74 2.29 -27.74
N LYS A 126 -13.44 2.53 -28.86
CA LYS A 126 -13.98 1.45 -29.69
C LYS A 126 -12.87 0.58 -30.29
N GLY A 127 -11.71 1.16 -30.62
CA GLY A 127 -10.52 0.44 -31.08
C GLY A 127 -9.86 -0.39 -29.98
N TRP A 128 -9.82 0.14 -28.75
CA TRP A 128 -9.27 -0.54 -27.56
C TRP A 128 -10.17 -1.65 -26.99
N GLY A 129 -11.46 -1.65 -27.33
CA GLY A 129 -12.42 -2.63 -26.84
C GLY A 129 -12.93 -2.33 -25.42
N PRO A 130 -13.83 -3.17 -24.90
CA PRO A 130 -14.46 -2.95 -23.60
C PRO A 130 -13.43 -2.97 -22.46
N ASN A 131 -13.73 -2.28 -21.37
CA ASN A 131 -12.97 -2.40 -20.13
C ASN A 131 -12.91 -3.87 -19.69
N PRO A 132 -11.71 -4.44 -19.45
CA PRO A 132 -11.56 -5.85 -19.12
C PRO A 132 -12.05 -6.21 -17.71
N LEU A 133 -12.23 -5.24 -16.81
CA LEU A 133 -12.67 -5.50 -15.45
C LEU A 133 -14.09 -6.08 -15.41
N LEU A 134 -14.26 -7.11 -14.60
CA LEU A 134 -15.58 -7.56 -14.17
C LEU A 134 -16.19 -6.43 -13.33
N LYS A 135 -17.42 -6.04 -13.69
CA LYS A 135 -18.15 -5.04 -12.90
C LYS A 135 -18.24 -5.54 -11.47
N GLU A 136 -17.71 -4.76 -10.52
CA GLU A 136 -17.93 -5.08 -9.12
C GLU A 136 -19.44 -5.14 -8.88
N PRO A 137 -19.96 -6.24 -8.31
CA PRO A 137 -21.36 -6.25 -7.90
C PRO A 137 -21.55 -5.07 -6.93
N LYS A 138 -22.56 -4.23 -7.19
CA LYS A 138 -22.98 -3.20 -6.20
C LYS A 138 -23.02 -3.89 -4.85
N GLN A 139 -22.32 -3.35 -3.84
CA GLN A 139 -22.30 -3.86 -2.47
C GLN A 139 -23.75 -3.99 -1.96
N LYS A 140 -24.40 -5.11 -2.29
CA LYS A 140 -25.59 -5.62 -1.64
C LYS A 140 -25.03 -6.56 -0.59
N GLY A 141 -25.38 -6.33 0.67
CA GLY A 141 -24.89 -7.08 1.84
C GLY A 141 -24.54 -8.51 1.45
N ILE A 142 -23.24 -8.76 1.34
CA ILE A 142 -22.74 -10.01 0.77
C ILE A 142 -23.02 -11.07 1.81
N LYS A 143 -23.85 -12.06 1.45
CA LYS A 143 -24.04 -13.29 2.25
C LYS A 143 -22.78 -14.15 2.12
N ALA A 144 -21.66 -13.69 2.67
CA ALA A 144 -20.54 -14.59 2.96
C ALA A 144 -21.01 -15.62 4.01
N LYS A 145 -20.34 -16.76 4.10
CA LYS A 145 -20.51 -17.65 5.26
C LYS A 145 -20.05 -16.87 6.49
N ARG A 146 -21.01 -16.24 7.17
CA ARG A 146 -20.79 -15.45 8.37
C ARG A 146 -20.01 -16.30 9.37
N LYS A 147 -18.88 -15.79 9.89
CA LYS A 147 -18.28 -16.34 11.09
C LYS A 147 -18.76 -15.46 12.23
N PRO A 148 -19.81 -15.87 12.96
CA PRO A 148 -20.39 -15.01 13.98
C PRO A 148 -19.33 -14.56 14.97
N ILE A 149 -19.47 -13.33 15.50
CA ILE A 149 -18.55 -12.81 16.52
C ILE A 149 -18.45 -13.79 17.70
N SER A 150 -19.52 -14.55 17.99
CA SER A 150 -19.54 -15.60 19.02
C SER A 150 -18.49 -16.71 18.82
N GLU A 151 -18.23 -17.16 17.60
CA GLU A 151 -17.20 -18.17 17.32
C GLU A 151 -15.79 -17.57 17.47
N THR A 152 -15.62 -16.32 17.02
CA THR A 152 -14.36 -15.59 17.16
C THR A 152 -13.97 -15.37 18.62
N ILE A 153 -14.97 -15.16 19.47
CA ILE A 153 -14.75 -14.92 20.90
C ILE A 153 -13.98 -16.07 21.57
N GLU A 154 -14.24 -17.31 21.15
CA GLU A 154 -13.61 -18.50 21.72
C GLU A 154 -12.18 -18.67 21.19
N GLU A 155 -11.97 -18.62 19.88
CA GLU A 155 -10.64 -18.78 19.26
C GLU A 155 -9.63 -17.70 19.67
N THR A 156 -10.12 -16.50 19.97
CA THR A 156 -9.27 -15.36 20.32
C THR A 156 -9.00 -15.25 21.81
N ASN A 157 -9.57 -16.13 22.64
CA ASN A 157 -9.53 -16.04 24.09
C ASN A 157 -10.06 -14.71 24.65
N ILE A 158 -10.86 -13.96 23.89
CA ILE A 158 -11.24 -12.58 24.26
C ILE A 158 -12.09 -12.54 25.56
N ARG A 159 -12.88 -13.60 25.83
CA ARG A 159 -13.62 -13.81 27.09
C ARG A 159 -12.72 -14.00 28.31
N LEU A 160 -11.45 -14.37 28.12
CA LEU A 160 -10.46 -14.50 29.19
C LEU A 160 -9.83 -13.14 29.60
N CYS A 161 -10.33 -12.03 29.05
CA CYS A 161 -9.88 -10.69 29.41
C CYS A 161 -10.12 -10.40 30.90
N LEU A 162 -9.03 -10.20 31.65
CA LEU A 162 -9.07 -9.89 33.09
C LEU A 162 -9.29 -8.39 33.40
N GLU A 163 -9.56 -7.56 32.38
CA GLU A 163 -9.67 -6.10 32.51
C GLU A 163 -8.47 -5.37 33.17
N CYS A 164 -7.30 -6.03 33.29
CA CYS A 164 -6.12 -5.52 34.01
C CYS A 164 -5.48 -4.23 33.44
N GLY A 165 -5.85 -3.81 32.23
CA GLY A 165 -5.43 -2.52 31.66
C GLY A 165 -4.04 -2.47 31.01
N LYS A 166 -3.22 -3.54 31.09
CA LYS A 166 -1.87 -3.59 30.47
C LYS A 166 -1.87 -3.27 28.97
N CYS A 167 -2.90 -3.69 28.25
CA CYS A 167 -3.07 -3.38 26.83
C CYS A 167 -3.31 -1.91 26.54
N SER A 168 -3.96 -1.19 27.47
CA SER A 168 -4.27 0.23 27.33
C SER A 168 -3.07 1.09 27.68
N SER A 169 -2.34 0.75 28.75
CA SER A 169 -1.12 1.46 29.13
C SER A 169 -0.01 1.32 28.09
N SER A 170 0.05 0.19 27.38
CA SER A 170 1.03 -0.04 26.31
C SER A 170 0.63 0.53 24.95
N CYS A 171 -0.65 0.83 24.73
CA CYS A 171 -1.13 1.17 23.40
C CYS A 171 -0.63 2.55 22.95
N PRO A 172 0.03 2.66 21.77
CA PRO A 172 0.47 3.95 21.26
C PRO A 172 -0.69 4.89 20.93
N ILE A 173 -1.86 4.35 20.56
CA ILE A 173 -3.04 5.18 20.30
C ILE A 173 -3.62 5.72 21.59
N THR A 174 -3.84 4.89 22.62
CA THR A 174 -4.43 5.35 23.90
C THR A 174 -3.68 6.53 24.51
N ARG A 175 -2.34 6.56 24.35
CA ARG A 175 -1.50 7.68 24.80
C ARG A 175 -1.82 9.01 24.13
N MET A 176 -2.24 8.99 22.86
CA MET A 176 -2.48 10.18 22.04
C MET A 176 -3.98 10.49 21.87
N ASN A 177 -4.82 9.47 22.03
CA ASN A 177 -6.27 9.52 21.95
C ASN A 177 -6.88 8.79 23.16
N PRO A 178 -7.25 9.53 24.22
CA PRO A 178 -7.87 8.96 25.42
C PRO A 178 -9.19 8.22 25.17
N ASP A 179 -9.90 8.54 24.07
CA ASP A 179 -11.18 7.91 23.72
C ASP A 179 -11.00 6.48 23.19
N PHE A 180 -9.78 6.10 22.82
CA PHE A 180 -9.44 4.76 22.39
C PHE A 180 -8.70 3.96 23.47
N SER A 181 -9.20 2.77 23.76
CA SER A 181 -8.54 1.80 24.62
C SER A 181 -8.84 0.39 24.14
N PRO A 182 -7.81 -0.48 23.92
CA PRO A 182 -8.03 -1.87 23.57
C PRO A 182 -8.92 -2.60 24.57
N ARG A 183 -8.72 -2.36 25.88
CA ARG A 183 -9.55 -2.93 26.95
C ARG A 183 -11.01 -2.48 26.83
N MET A 184 -11.23 -1.19 26.65
CA MET A 184 -12.59 -0.66 26.58
C MET A 184 -13.32 -1.13 25.32
N THR A 185 -12.61 -1.28 24.18
CA THR A 185 -13.17 -1.91 22.97
C THR A 185 -13.61 -3.34 23.25
N VAL A 186 -12.78 -4.17 23.93
CA VAL A 186 -13.21 -5.52 24.34
C VAL A 186 -14.45 -5.47 25.21
N LYS A 187 -14.46 -4.62 26.24
CA LYS A 187 -15.58 -4.49 27.17
C LYS A 187 -16.89 -4.09 26.48
N ARG A 188 -16.83 -3.12 25.57
CA ARG A 188 -18.01 -2.65 24.82
C ARG A 188 -18.54 -3.73 23.88
N ILE A 189 -17.66 -4.46 23.19
CA ILE A 189 -18.07 -5.54 22.30
C ILE A 189 -18.64 -6.74 23.09
N LEU A 190 -18.01 -7.14 24.20
CA LEU A 190 -18.51 -8.26 25.00
C LEU A 190 -19.79 -7.94 25.78
N GLY A 191 -19.98 -6.69 26.19
CA GLY A 191 -21.18 -6.25 26.91
C GLY A 191 -22.30 -5.71 26.02
N GLY A 192 -22.06 -5.55 24.72
CA GLY A 192 -23.00 -4.97 23.76
C GLY A 192 -23.76 -6.00 22.93
N SER A 193 -24.78 -5.55 22.20
CA SER A 193 -25.37 -6.36 21.13
C SER A 193 -24.38 -6.53 19.98
N GLU A 194 -24.62 -7.52 19.11
CA GLU A 194 -23.79 -7.76 17.93
C GLU A 194 -23.74 -6.51 17.01
N GLU A 195 -24.87 -5.81 16.86
CA GLU A 195 -24.97 -4.57 16.09
C GLU A 195 -24.15 -3.41 16.66
N LEU A 196 -24.12 -3.26 17.99
CA LEU A 196 -23.28 -2.26 18.65
C LEU A 196 -21.79 -2.60 18.52
N SER A 197 -21.46 -3.89 18.45
CA SER A 197 -20.08 -4.39 18.40
C SER A 197 -19.39 -4.10 17.07
N ILE A 198 -20.11 -4.27 15.95
CA ILE A 198 -19.57 -3.99 14.60
C ILE A 198 -19.47 -2.49 14.29
N ASN A 199 -20.18 -1.65 15.05
CA ASN A 199 -20.16 -0.19 14.92
C ASN A 199 -19.12 0.49 15.84
N ASP A 200 -18.38 -0.26 16.67
CA ASP A 200 -17.40 0.33 17.59
C ASP A 200 -16.25 0.99 16.80
N PRO A 201 -16.03 2.31 16.92
CA PRO A 201 -14.99 3.01 16.16
C PRO A 201 -13.56 2.55 16.52
N GLY A 202 -13.40 1.89 17.66
CA GLY A 202 -12.16 1.29 18.11
C GLY A 202 -11.66 0.18 17.18
N ILE A 203 -12.55 -0.54 16.49
CA ILE A 203 -12.11 -1.59 15.56
C ILE A 203 -11.31 -0.98 14.41
N TRP A 204 -11.70 0.18 13.91
CA TRP A 204 -11.02 0.89 12.81
C TRP A 204 -9.81 1.68 13.30
N THR A 205 -9.90 2.24 14.50
CA THR A 205 -8.81 2.99 15.13
C THR A 205 -7.59 2.11 15.43
N CYS A 206 -7.79 0.84 15.79
CA CYS A 206 -6.71 -0.07 16.17
C CYS A 206 -5.61 -0.21 15.11
N LEU A 207 -4.34 -0.05 15.51
CA LEU A 207 -3.19 -0.25 14.61
C LEU A 207 -2.96 -1.71 14.18
N THR A 208 -3.64 -2.66 14.81
CA THR A 208 -3.39 -4.12 14.69
C THR A 208 -1.93 -4.52 14.90
N CYS A 209 -1.13 -3.70 15.60
CA CYS A 209 0.32 -3.85 15.69
C CYS A 209 0.77 -4.98 16.63
N GLY A 210 -0.13 -5.50 17.48
CA GLY A 210 0.13 -6.63 18.37
C GLY A 210 0.84 -6.31 19.69
N LEU A 211 1.21 -5.05 19.97
CA LEU A 211 1.91 -4.71 21.22
C LEU A 211 1.11 -5.06 22.48
N CYS A 212 -0.22 -4.87 22.44
CA CYS A 212 -1.10 -5.27 23.53
C CYS A 212 -1.16 -6.79 23.74
N GLN A 213 -1.05 -7.56 22.66
CA GLN A 213 -1.09 -9.03 22.69
C GLN A 213 0.18 -9.59 23.32
N GLN A 214 1.35 -9.01 23.04
CA GLN A 214 2.63 -9.40 23.66
C GLN A 214 2.63 -9.24 25.19
N ARG A 215 1.84 -8.28 25.71
CA ARG A 215 1.77 -7.98 27.16
C ARG A 215 0.56 -8.61 27.85
N CYS A 216 -0.26 -9.38 27.14
CA CYS A 216 -1.51 -9.92 27.67
C CYS A 216 -1.23 -11.16 28.55
N PRO A 217 -1.56 -11.14 29.86
CA PRO A 217 -1.36 -12.30 30.72
C PRO A 217 -2.29 -13.47 30.36
N SER A 218 -3.44 -13.18 29.75
CA SER A 218 -4.44 -14.19 29.34
C SER A 218 -4.27 -14.68 27.90
N ASN A 219 -3.20 -14.26 27.21
CA ASN A 219 -2.93 -14.65 25.82
C ASN A 219 -4.12 -14.36 24.86
N VAL A 220 -4.79 -13.22 25.06
CA VAL A 220 -5.85 -12.73 24.16
C VAL A 220 -5.27 -12.43 22.78
N LYS A 221 -5.83 -13.05 21.73
CA LYS A 221 -5.46 -12.81 20.33
C LYS A 221 -6.17 -11.57 19.78
N TYR A 222 -5.83 -10.42 20.37
CA TYR A 222 -6.53 -9.16 20.13
C TYR A 222 -6.48 -8.72 18.65
N VAL A 223 -5.39 -9.02 17.93
CA VAL A 223 -5.30 -8.66 16.51
C VAL A 223 -6.30 -9.44 15.67
N ASP A 224 -6.41 -10.76 15.88
CA ASP A 224 -7.34 -11.61 15.15
C ASP A 224 -8.80 -11.24 15.48
N PHE A 225 -9.08 -10.93 16.76
CA PHE A 225 -10.37 -10.40 17.18
C PHE A 225 -10.78 -9.13 16.40
N ILE A 226 -9.88 -8.14 16.32
CA ILE A 226 -10.16 -6.90 15.56
C ILE A 226 -10.32 -7.17 14.06
N LYS A 227 -9.55 -8.09 13.48
CA LYS A 227 -9.70 -8.46 12.07
C LYS A 227 -11.09 -9.03 11.80
N THR A 228 -11.57 -9.96 12.62
CA THR A 228 -12.91 -10.52 12.42
C THR A 228 -14.01 -9.48 12.63
N CYS A 229 -13.89 -8.61 13.64
CA CYS A 229 -14.86 -7.52 13.81
C CYS A 229 -14.93 -6.61 12.57
N ARG A 230 -13.78 -6.32 11.93
CA ARG A 230 -13.75 -5.53 10.69
C ARG A 230 -14.38 -6.27 9.51
N GLU A 231 -14.18 -7.59 9.42
CA GLU A 231 -14.82 -8.44 8.42
C GLU A 231 -16.34 -8.41 8.54
N GLU A 232 -16.88 -8.65 9.74
CA GLU A 232 -18.32 -8.61 10.01
C GLU A 232 -18.90 -7.21 9.75
N ALA A 233 -18.22 -6.14 10.20
CA ALA A 233 -18.63 -4.77 9.93
C ALA A 233 -18.72 -4.48 8.43
N ARG A 234 -17.73 -4.95 7.66
CA ARG A 234 -17.67 -4.72 6.22
C ARG A 234 -18.79 -5.44 5.46
N GLN A 235 -19.18 -6.64 5.88
CA GLN A 235 -20.26 -7.40 5.23
C GLN A 235 -21.60 -6.65 5.25
N VAL A 236 -21.84 -5.80 6.25
CA VAL A 236 -23.02 -4.93 6.36
C VAL A 236 -22.77 -3.50 5.86
N GLY A 237 -21.64 -3.24 5.20
CA GLY A 237 -21.32 -1.96 4.57
C GLY A 237 -20.63 -0.93 5.48
N ILE A 238 -20.24 -1.30 6.71
CA ILE A 238 -19.50 -0.43 7.61
C ILE A 238 -18.00 -0.55 7.29
N THR A 239 -17.34 0.57 7.01
CA THR A 239 -15.90 0.62 6.71
C THR A 239 -15.22 1.70 7.54
N GLY A 240 -13.92 1.54 7.76
CA GLY A 240 -13.10 2.56 8.43
C GLY A 240 -12.73 3.72 7.52
N GLU A 241 -12.28 4.82 8.12
CA GLU A 241 -11.77 5.96 7.35
C GLU A 241 -10.46 5.60 6.64
N CYS A 242 -10.56 5.32 5.34
CA CYS A 242 -9.40 5.03 4.52
C CYS A 242 -8.69 6.32 4.12
N SER A 243 -7.39 6.35 4.41
CA SER A 243 -6.51 7.42 3.96
C SER A 243 -6.28 7.30 2.47
N HIS A 244 -5.96 8.41 1.81
CA HIS A 244 -5.78 8.44 0.36
C HIS A 244 -7.05 8.03 -0.42
N LYS A 245 -8.24 8.19 0.17
CA LYS A 245 -9.55 8.01 -0.49
C LYS A 245 -9.69 6.63 -1.16
N GLU A 246 -9.34 5.55 -0.43
CA GLU A 246 -9.41 4.15 -0.90
C GLU A 246 -8.47 3.77 -2.06
N LEU A 247 -7.59 4.68 -2.52
CA LEU A 247 -6.76 4.46 -3.72
C LEU A 247 -6.00 3.12 -3.70
N ILE A 248 -5.37 2.80 -2.57
CA ILE A 248 -4.54 1.60 -2.43
C ILE A 248 -5.40 0.34 -2.28
N LEU A 249 -6.55 0.43 -1.61
CA LEU A 249 -7.47 -0.70 -1.49
C LEU A 249 -8.14 -1.00 -2.84
N ASN A 250 -8.54 0.03 -3.59
CA ASN A 250 -9.06 -0.10 -4.95
C ASN A 250 -8.04 -0.72 -5.90
N LEU A 251 -6.77 -0.34 -5.80
CA LEU A 251 -5.71 -0.97 -6.57
C LEU A 251 -5.65 -2.48 -6.31
N GLN A 252 -5.78 -2.91 -5.05
CA GLN A 252 -5.79 -4.32 -4.68
C GLN A 252 -7.05 -5.05 -5.17
N ARG A 253 -8.22 -4.40 -5.12
CA ARG A 253 -9.48 -4.94 -5.67
C ARG A 253 -9.39 -5.13 -7.18
N ILE A 254 -8.84 -4.17 -7.91
CA ILE A 254 -8.56 -4.30 -9.35
C ILE A 254 -7.62 -5.48 -9.62
N MET A 255 -6.54 -5.63 -8.85
CA MET A 255 -5.61 -6.77 -9.00
C MET A 255 -6.26 -8.12 -8.68
N ALA A 256 -7.34 -8.15 -7.90
CA ALA A 256 -8.10 -9.36 -7.58
C ALA A 256 -9.02 -9.81 -8.74
N ASP A 257 -9.12 -9.01 -9.80
CA ASP A 257 -9.84 -9.37 -11.02
C ASP A 257 -9.00 -10.32 -11.91
N PRO A 258 -9.54 -11.49 -12.30
CA PRO A 258 -8.81 -12.44 -13.14
C PRO A 258 -8.52 -11.94 -14.57
N ASN A 259 -9.29 -10.96 -15.07
CA ASN A 259 -9.10 -10.42 -16.42
C ASN A 259 -7.95 -9.41 -16.49
N ILE A 260 -7.42 -8.98 -15.34
CA ILE A 260 -6.25 -8.12 -15.31
C ILE A 260 -4.99 -8.89 -15.68
N ASN A 261 -4.22 -8.34 -16.62
CA ASN A 261 -2.90 -8.83 -16.97
C ASN A 261 -1.88 -7.68 -16.94
N GLN A 262 -1.12 -7.62 -15.85
CA GLN A 262 -0.14 -6.57 -15.61
C GLN A 262 1.15 -6.80 -16.39
N ASN A 263 1.86 -5.71 -16.67
CA ASN A 263 3.27 -5.74 -17.04
C ASN A 263 4.02 -4.68 -16.23
N ARG A 264 4.73 -5.13 -15.19
CA ARG A 264 5.31 -4.25 -14.18
C ARG A 264 6.78 -4.53 -13.90
N ILE A 265 7.54 -4.93 -14.93
CA ILE A 265 8.98 -5.21 -14.85
C ILE A 265 9.87 -4.11 -15.42
N ASP A 266 9.29 -3.02 -15.94
CA ASP A 266 10.02 -1.85 -16.49
C ASP A 266 11.01 -1.21 -15.49
N TRP A 267 10.85 -1.48 -14.19
CA TRP A 267 11.74 -0.99 -13.14
C TRP A 267 13.05 -1.78 -13.00
N LEU A 268 13.15 -2.97 -13.61
CA LEU A 268 14.37 -3.79 -13.52
C LEU A 268 15.59 -3.01 -14.03
N PRO A 269 16.73 -3.08 -13.33
CA PRO A 269 17.99 -2.53 -13.84
C PRO A 269 18.33 -3.14 -15.22
N LYS A 270 18.90 -2.36 -16.13
CA LYS A 270 19.30 -2.86 -17.48
C LYS A 270 20.34 -3.97 -17.42
N ASP A 271 21.13 -3.98 -16.35
CA ASP A 271 22.18 -4.94 -16.04
C ASP A 271 21.68 -6.13 -15.18
N ALA A 272 20.38 -6.20 -14.88
CA ALA A 272 19.84 -7.27 -14.05
C ALA A 272 19.70 -8.58 -14.82
N THR A 273 20.08 -9.68 -14.16
CA THR A 273 19.84 -11.04 -14.63
C THR A 273 18.63 -11.62 -13.87
N THR A 274 17.58 -11.98 -14.59
CA THR A 274 16.37 -12.60 -14.03
C THR A 274 15.99 -13.82 -14.86
N SER A 275 15.26 -14.75 -14.25
CA SER A 275 14.79 -15.97 -14.92
C SER A 275 13.26 -16.00 -15.02
N GLU A 276 12.70 -16.73 -15.99
CA GLU A 276 11.25 -16.96 -16.05
C GLU A 276 10.80 -18.12 -15.13
N THR A 277 11.70 -19.08 -14.88
CA THR A 277 11.54 -20.18 -13.92
C THR A 277 12.84 -20.35 -13.13
N GLY A 278 12.78 -20.90 -11.93
CA GLY A 278 13.97 -21.09 -11.09
C GLY A 278 13.61 -21.38 -9.65
N ASP A 279 14.61 -21.72 -8.82
CA ASP A 279 14.39 -22.12 -7.43
C ASP A 279 13.99 -20.96 -6.50
N ILE A 280 14.36 -19.72 -6.85
CA ILE A 280 14.12 -18.52 -6.04
C ILE A 280 13.29 -17.52 -6.83
N LEU A 281 12.17 -17.11 -6.25
CA LEU A 281 11.34 -15.99 -6.73
C LEU A 281 11.48 -14.81 -5.79
N PHE A 282 11.68 -13.61 -6.33
CA PHE A 282 11.60 -12.38 -5.57
C PHE A 282 10.19 -11.79 -5.72
N PHE A 283 9.40 -11.85 -4.65
CA PHE A 283 8.06 -11.26 -4.58
C PHE A 283 8.17 -9.78 -4.25
N VAL A 284 7.99 -8.96 -5.29
CA VAL A 284 8.25 -7.51 -5.28
C VAL A 284 7.17 -6.75 -4.49
N GLY A 285 5.94 -7.26 -4.45
CA GLY A 285 4.80 -6.60 -3.83
C GLY A 285 4.44 -5.30 -4.54
N CYS A 286 3.95 -4.29 -3.82
CA CYS A 286 3.44 -3.05 -4.44
C CYS A 286 4.51 -1.98 -4.77
N LEU A 287 5.81 -2.31 -4.70
CA LEU A 287 6.89 -1.30 -4.77
C LEU A 287 6.85 -0.39 -6.01
N PRO A 288 6.57 -0.88 -7.23
CA PRO A 288 6.48 -0.02 -8.41
C PRO A 288 5.32 0.98 -8.33
N TYR A 289 4.20 0.59 -7.71
CA TYR A 289 3.05 1.47 -7.53
C TYR A 289 3.32 2.53 -6.48
N PHE A 290 4.02 2.19 -5.38
CA PHE A 290 4.34 3.16 -4.34
C PHE A 290 5.27 4.28 -4.81
N ASP A 291 6.14 4.01 -5.78
CA ASP A 291 7.04 5.04 -6.32
C ASP A 291 6.24 6.13 -7.08
N ILE A 292 5.19 5.71 -7.80
CA ILE A 292 4.26 6.62 -8.49
C ILE A 292 3.37 7.36 -7.47
N LEU A 293 2.79 6.61 -6.53
CA LEU A 293 1.82 7.16 -5.56
C LEU A 293 2.43 8.11 -4.54
N PHE A 294 3.72 7.93 -4.24
CA PHE A 294 4.43 8.64 -3.18
C PHE A 294 5.71 9.31 -3.70
N GLU A 295 5.71 9.73 -4.96
CA GLU A 295 6.79 10.48 -5.60
C GLU A 295 7.15 11.75 -4.80
N ASP A 296 6.13 12.46 -4.31
CA ASP A 296 6.26 13.73 -3.59
C ASP A 296 7.11 13.64 -2.32
N ILE A 297 7.00 12.51 -1.61
CA ILE A 297 7.75 12.28 -0.37
C ILE A 297 9.03 11.46 -0.62
N LYS A 298 9.38 11.23 -1.89
CA LYS A 298 10.56 10.46 -2.31
C LYS A 298 10.65 9.12 -1.59
N ALA A 299 9.54 8.36 -1.63
CA ALA A 299 9.44 7.06 -1.00
C ALA A 299 10.58 6.14 -1.46
N ASN A 300 10.96 6.20 -2.76
CA ASN A 300 12.05 5.46 -3.39
C ASN A 300 11.91 3.94 -3.21
N SER A 301 10.69 3.41 -3.31
CA SER A 301 10.41 1.99 -3.10
C SER A 301 11.00 1.10 -4.20
N ILE A 302 11.15 1.62 -5.42
CA ILE A 302 11.83 0.90 -6.51
C ILE A 302 13.31 0.70 -6.20
N ALA A 303 13.96 1.60 -5.45
CA ALA A 303 15.35 1.42 -5.06
C ALA A 303 15.54 0.12 -4.28
N THR A 304 14.66 -0.17 -3.31
CA THR A 304 14.66 -1.46 -2.59
C THR A 304 14.59 -2.66 -3.53
N ALA A 305 13.67 -2.65 -4.50
CA ALA A 305 13.52 -3.75 -5.44
C ALA A 305 14.78 -3.96 -6.30
N LYS A 306 15.38 -2.87 -6.78
CA LYS A 306 16.64 -2.89 -7.54
C LYS A 306 17.79 -3.44 -6.70
N SER A 307 17.93 -2.99 -5.46
CA SER A 307 18.97 -3.46 -4.54
C SER A 307 18.88 -4.96 -4.31
N VAL A 308 17.67 -5.50 -4.09
CA VAL A 308 17.48 -6.95 -3.90
C VAL A 308 17.95 -7.75 -5.11
N VAL A 309 17.51 -7.37 -6.32
CA VAL A 309 17.91 -8.07 -7.56
C VAL A 309 19.42 -8.01 -7.77
N ARG A 310 20.04 -6.84 -7.55
CA ARG A 310 21.49 -6.66 -7.68
C ARG A 310 22.28 -7.48 -6.67
N ILE A 311 21.84 -7.53 -5.42
CA ILE A 311 22.49 -8.36 -4.40
C ILE A 311 22.38 -9.84 -4.78
N MET A 312 21.21 -10.30 -5.22
CA MET A 312 21.02 -11.67 -5.71
C MET A 312 21.94 -11.98 -6.90
N ASN A 313 22.01 -11.10 -7.91
CA ASN A 313 22.88 -11.29 -9.07
C ASN A 313 24.37 -11.32 -8.69
N LYS A 314 24.78 -10.50 -7.70
CA LYS A 314 26.16 -10.47 -7.21
C LYS A 314 26.59 -11.80 -6.58
N VAL A 315 25.67 -12.52 -5.95
CA VAL A 315 25.92 -13.86 -5.38
C VAL A 315 25.57 -15.00 -6.36
N GLY A 316 25.45 -14.69 -7.66
CA GLY A 316 25.20 -15.68 -8.72
C GLY A 316 23.75 -16.16 -8.83
N ILE A 317 22.80 -15.53 -8.14
CA ILE A 317 21.38 -15.88 -8.19
C ILE A 317 20.66 -15.00 -9.21
N SER A 318 19.99 -15.65 -10.16
CA SER A 318 19.08 -14.99 -11.11
C SER A 318 17.63 -15.25 -10.68
N PRO A 319 17.03 -14.36 -9.88
CA PRO A 319 15.71 -14.62 -9.31
C PRO A 319 14.63 -14.58 -10.39
N VAL A 320 13.54 -15.32 -10.14
CA VAL A 320 12.30 -15.15 -10.88
C VAL A 320 11.61 -13.87 -10.42
N VAL A 321 11.19 -13.05 -11.38
CA VAL A 321 10.39 -11.84 -11.15
C VAL A 321 9.15 -11.91 -12.03
N LEU A 322 7.98 -11.97 -11.41
CA LEU A 322 6.72 -12.15 -12.13
C LEU A 322 6.27 -10.86 -12.83
N LYS A 323 6.07 -10.93 -14.16
CA LYS A 323 5.52 -9.81 -14.97
C LYS A 323 4.12 -9.41 -14.52
N ASN A 324 3.27 -10.40 -14.25
CA ASN A 324 1.89 -10.22 -13.78
C ASN A 324 1.74 -10.45 -12.26
N GLU A 325 2.73 -10.05 -11.46
CA GLU A 325 2.66 -10.17 -9.99
C GLU A 325 1.57 -9.26 -9.42
N ARG A 326 0.67 -9.82 -8.59
CA ARG A 326 -0.41 -9.07 -7.92
C ARG A 326 -0.03 -8.75 -6.48
N CYS A 327 -0.73 -7.80 -5.87
CA CYS A 327 -0.54 -7.49 -4.45
C CYS A 327 -0.76 -8.74 -3.57
N CYS A 328 -0.04 -8.81 -2.44
CA CYS A 328 -0.25 -9.88 -1.46
C CYS A 328 -1.65 -9.85 -0.82
N GLY A 329 -2.39 -8.74 -0.92
CA GLY A 329 -3.73 -8.58 -0.36
C GLY A 329 -3.76 -8.32 1.14
N HIS A 330 -2.63 -7.99 1.76
CA HIS A 330 -2.54 -7.76 3.22
C HIS A 330 -3.59 -6.75 3.70
N ASP A 331 -3.70 -5.61 3.03
CA ASP A 331 -4.56 -4.52 3.51
C ASP A 331 -6.04 -4.88 3.35
N LEU A 332 -6.41 -5.59 2.29
CA LEU A 332 -7.76 -6.16 2.12
C LEU A 332 -8.11 -7.09 3.29
N ASN A 333 -7.26 -8.07 3.61
CA ASN A 333 -7.46 -8.99 4.73
C ASN A 333 -7.62 -8.26 6.08
N PHE A 334 -6.80 -7.24 6.34
CA PHE A 334 -6.83 -6.50 7.60
C PHE A 334 -7.90 -5.41 7.68
N THR A 335 -8.59 -5.13 6.58
CA THR A 335 -9.78 -4.26 6.52
C THR A 335 -11.08 -5.04 6.33
N GLY A 336 -11.01 -6.38 6.39
CA GLY A 336 -12.18 -7.26 6.30
C GLY A 336 -12.66 -7.58 4.88
N ASP A 337 -11.91 -7.20 3.84
CA ASP A 337 -12.22 -7.54 2.44
C ASP A 337 -11.67 -8.94 2.10
N THR A 338 -12.24 -9.96 2.75
CA THR A 338 -11.76 -11.34 2.68
C THR A 338 -12.00 -11.98 1.31
N ASP A 339 -13.09 -11.65 0.63
CA ASP A 339 -13.40 -12.15 -0.72
C ASP A 339 -12.30 -11.82 -1.74
N ASN A 340 -11.89 -10.56 -1.84
CA ASN A 340 -10.85 -10.15 -2.77
C ASN A 340 -9.46 -10.61 -2.30
N PHE A 341 -9.25 -10.70 -0.99
CA PHE A 341 -8.04 -11.29 -0.43
C PHE A 341 -7.88 -12.77 -0.84
N GLU A 342 -8.94 -13.57 -0.76
CA GLU A 342 -8.89 -14.98 -1.16
C GLU A 342 -8.60 -15.17 -2.65
N LYS A 343 -9.21 -14.34 -3.51
CA LYS A 343 -8.92 -14.34 -4.96
C LYS A 343 -7.44 -14.08 -5.21
N LEU A 344 -6.90 -13.02 -4.60
CA LEU A 344 -5.47 -12.69 -4.71
C LEU A 344 -4.58 -13.81 -4.22
N ALA A 345 -4.92 -14.42 -3.08
CA ALA A 345 -4.14 -15.52 -2.50
C ALA A 345 -4.04 -16.71 -3.48
N LYS A 346 -5.18 -17.17 -4.01
CA LYS A 346 -5.24 -18.28 -4.98
C LYS A 346 -4.43 -17.95 -6.24
N MET A 347 -4.68 -16.79 -6.84
CA MET A 347 -4.01 -16.38 -8.08
C MET A 347 -2.49 -16.21 -7.92
N ASN A 348 -2.04 -15.66 -6.79
CA ASN A 348 -0.60 -15.51 -6.52
C ASN A 348 0.08 -16.85 -6.29
N VAL A 349 -0.55 -17.77 -5.53
CA VAL A 349 0.01 -19.11 -5.30
C VAL A 349 0.12 -19.88 -6.61
N ASP A 350 -0.90 -19.84 -7.45
CA ASP A 350 -0.88 -20.51 -8.76
C ASP A 350 0.21 -19.93 -9.68
N ALA A 351 0.34 -18.60 -9.71
CA ALA A 351 1.40 -17.94 -10.47
C ALA A 351 2.80 -18.33 -9.97
N ILE A 352 3.02 -18.39 -8.65
CA ILE A 352 4.30 -18.77 -8.06
C ILE A 352 4.62 -20.24 -8.36
N ARG A 353 3.66 -21.16 -8.18
CA ARG A 353 3.84 -22.59 -8.51
C ARG A 353 4.23 -22.80 -9.97
N GLY A 354 3.65 -22.03 -10.89
CA GLY A 354 4.01 -22.05 -12.32
C GLY A 354 5.48 -21.75 -12.61
N THR A 355 6.20 -21.07 -11.70
CA THR A 355 7.62 -20.73 -11.86
C THR A 355 8.58 -21.81 -11.36
N LYS A 356 8.07 -22.83 -10.67
CA LYS A 356 8.85 -23.88 -9.97
C LYS A 356 9.72 -23.37 -8.82
N ALA A 357 9.48 -22.15 -8.35
CA ALA A 357 10.18 -21.60 -7.18
C ALA A 357 9.91 -22.45 -5.94
N LYS A 358 10.99 -22.83 -5.26
CA LYS A 358 10.95 -23.50 -3.95
C LYS A 358 11.00 -22.50 -2.81
N LYS A 359 11.55 -21.30 -3.06
CA LYS A 359 11.72 -20.23 -2.10
C LYS A 359 11.24 -18.90 -2.66
N VAL A 360 10.40 -18.22 -1.90
CA VAL A 360 9.87 -16.89 -2.20
C VAL A 360 10.47 -15.90 -1.21
N VAL A 361 11.27 -14.96 -1.72
CA VAL A 361 11.88 -13.89 -0.95
C VAL A 361 11.06 -12.62 -1.10
N THR A 362 10.78 -11.88 -0.04
CA THR A 362 10.16 -10.56 -0.12
C THR A 362 10.79 -9.55 0.83
N SER A 363 10.86 -8.29 0.41
CA SER A 363 11.42 -7.19 1.23
C SER A 363 10.38 -6.45 2.07
N CYS A 364 9.12 -6.86 2.00
CA CYS A 364 8.03 -6.22 2.73
C CYS A 364 7.55 -7.11 3.87
N ALA A 365 7.65 -6.62 5.11
CA ALA A 365 7.12 -7.30 6.29
C ALA A 365 5.63 -7.67 6.19
N GLU A 366 4.82 -6.84 5.51
CA GLU A 366 3.40 -7.10 5.28
C GLU A 366 3.19 -8.28 4.32
N CYS A 367 3.95 -8.31 3.22
CA CYS A 367 3.94 -9.42 2.26
C CYS A 367 4.42 -10.70 2.95
N TYR A 368 5.54 -10.66 3.68
CA TYR A 368 6.10 -11.82 4.37
C TYR A 368 5.08 -12.47 5.30
N ARG A 369 4.47 -11.67 6.19
CA ARG A 369 3.47 -12.15 7.15
C ARG A 369 2.21 -12.70 6.48
N THR A 370 1.76 -12.08 5.39
CA THR A 370 0.55 -12.52 4.69
C THR A 370 0.79 -13.78 3.86
N LEU A 371 1.86 -13.83 3.08
CA LEU A 371 2.24 -15.01 2.32
C LEU A 371 2.52 -16.20 3.24
N LYS A 372 3.22 -15.99 4.37
CA LYS A 372 3.61 -17.09 5.26
C LYS A 372 2.51 -17.58 6.20
N LEU A 373 1.66 -16.69 6.72
CA LEU A 373 0.64 -17.06 7.73
C LEU A 373 -0.79 -17.10 7.20
N ASP A 374 -1.17 -16.23 6.27
CA ASP A 374 -2.57 -16.17 5.81
C ASP A 374 -2.82 -17.07 4.60
N TYR A 375 -1.91 -17.12 3.62
CA TYR A 375 -2.13 -17.90 2.40
C TYR A 375 -2.35 -19.39 2.67
N PRO A 376 -1.58 -20.07 3.54
CA PRO A 376 -1.81 -21.49 3.83
C PRO A 376 -3.21 -21.79 4.38
N LYS A 377 -3.85 -20.82 5.05
CA LYS A 377 -5.22 -20.97 5.56
C LYS A 377 -6.26 -21.00 4.44
N ILE A 378 -5.93 -20.44 3.27
CA ILE A 378 -6.81 -20.35 2.11
C ILE A 378 -6.54 -21.47 1.10
N VAL A 379 -5.27 -21.77 0.83
CA VAL A 379 -4.87 -22.70 -0.25
C VAL A 379 -4.31 -24.05 0.25
N GLY A 380 -4.11 -24.22 1.55
CA GLY A 380 -3.42 -25.37 2.12
C GLY A 380 -1.90 -25.31 1.89
N ASP A 381 -1.30 -26.43 1.50
CA ASP A 381 0.14 -26.47 1.18
C ASP A 381 0.46 -25.56 0.00
N MET A 382 1.38 -24.61 0.18
CA MET A 382 1.76 -23.67 -0.88
C MET A 382 2.71 -24.29 -1.91
N GLY A 383 3.50 -25.31 -1.52
CA GLY A 383 4.55 -25.90 -2.36
C GLY A 383 5.85 -25.08 -2.44
N PHE A 384 6.00 -24.06 -1.60
CA PHE A 384 7.20 -23.22 -1.50
C PHE A 384 7.36 -22.61 -0.11
N GLU A 385 8.59 -22.32 0.28
CA GLU A 385 8.93 -21.60 1.51
C GLU A 385 8.90 -20.09 1.27
N VAL A 386 8.37 -19.33 2.23
CA VAL A 386 8.44 -17.86 2.21
C VAL A 386 9.46 -17.41 3.25
N ILE A 387 10.39 -16.53 2.84
CA ILE A 387 11.38 -15.90 3.72
C ILE A 387 11.42 -14.38 3.52
N HIS A 388 11.72 -13.64 4.60
CA HIS A 388 11.95 -12.21 4.49
C HIS A 388 13.37 -11.92 3.97
N ILE A 389 13.56 -10.79 3.27
CA ILE A 389 14.87 -10.42 2.73
C ILE A 389 15.96 -10.34 3.80
N SER A 390 15.62 -9.95 5.03
CA SER A 390 16.61 -9.92 6.12
C SER A 390 17.12 -11.31 6.49
N GLU A 391 16.27 -12.33 6.44
CA GLU A 391 16.66 -13.72 6.69
C GLU A 391 17.53 -14.25 5.54
N PHE A 392 17.16 -13.92 4.29
CA PHE A 392 17.95 -14.26 3.11
C PHE A 392 19.35 -13.63 3.17
N LEU A 393 19.44 -12.33 3.47
CA LEU A 393 20.70 -11.61 3.58
C LEU A 393 21.58 -12.16 4.71
N ASP A 394 20.99 -12.44 5.88
CA ASP A 394 21.71 -13.04 7.01
C ASP A 394 22.29 -14.42 6.64
N ASP A 395 21.52 -15.25 5.92
CA ASP A 395 21.95 -16.57 5.46
C ASP A 395 23.12 -16.50 4.46
N ILE A 396 23.03 -15.65 3.43
CA ILE A 396 24.12 -15.54 2.43
C ILE A 396 25.39 -14.92 3.02
N ILE A 397 25.27 -14.01 4.00
CA ILE A 397 26.41 -13.42 4.72
C ILE A 397 27.08 -14.48 5.59
N LYS A 398 26.32 -15.27 6.35
CA LYS A 398 26.86 -16.37 7.18
C LYS A 398 27.55 -17.46 6.36
N LYS A 399 27.15 -17.64 5.10
CA LYS A 399 27.76 -18.57 4.14
C LYS A 399 28.95 -17.96 3.39
N GLU A 400 29.38 -16.75 3.75
CA GLU A 400 30.49 -16.03 3.12
C GLU A 400 30.29 -15.83 1.61
N GLN A 401 29.04 -15.81 1.14
CA GLN A 401 28.73 -15.60 -0.28
C GLN A 401 28.73 -14.11 -0.66
N LEU A 402 28.72 -13.23 0.34
CA LEU A 402 28.68 -11.79 0.16
C LEU A 402 29.83 -11.11 0.93
N GLU A 403 30.81 -10.61 0.19
CA GLU A 403 31.95 -9.87 0.75
C GLU A 403 31.79 -8.35 0.52
N PHE A 404 32.08 -7.58 1.56
CA PHE A 404 32.09 -6.12 1.50
C PHE A 404 33.47 -5.62 1.06
N PRO A 405 33.58 -4.83 -0.04
CA PRO A 405 34.86 -4.58 -0.71
C PRO A 405 35.76 -3.54 -0.04
N GLU A 406 35.19 -2.54 0.65
CA GLU A 406 35.92 -1.50 1.40
C GLU A 406 35.07 -1.06 2.60
N VAL A 407 35.69 -0.24 3.45
CA VAL A 407 35.13 0.34 4.67
C VAL A 407 33.91 1.22 4.40
N PHE A 408 32.76 0.92 5.02
CA PHE A 408 31.57 1.78 5.01
C PHE A 408 31.67 2.83 6.13
N LYS A 409 32.64 3.72 5.99
CA LYS A 409 33.23 4.51 7.09
C LYS A 409 32.22 5.23 8.00
N ASP A 410 32.32 4.94 9.30
CA ASP A 410 31.72 5.66 10.44
C ASP A 410 30.20 5.93 10.32
N LYS A 411 29.43 4.98 9.77
CA LYS A 411 27.97 5.14 9.67
C LYS A 411 27.27 4.64 10.92
N LYS A 412 26.81 5.60 11.74
CA LYS A 412 25.87 5.37 12.84
C LYS A 412 24.47 5.15 12.29
N VAL A 413 23.92 3.97 12.51
CA VAL A 413 22.59 3.58 12.06
C VAL A 413 21.75 3.11 13.22
N THR A 414 20.43 3.26 13.11
CA THR A 414 19.46 2.67 14.03
C THR A 414 18.44 1.86 13.24
N PHE A 415 17.78 0.89 13.87
CA PHE A 415 16.81 0.03 13.19
C PHE A 415 15.38 0.22 13.69
N HIS A 416 14.43 0.35 12.78
CA HIS A 416 13.00 0.29 13.10
C HIS A 416 12.47 -1.13 12.93
N ASP A 417 12.14 -1.80 14.04
CA ASP A 417 11.45 -3.10 14.03
C ASP A 417 10.00 -2.97 13.52
N PRO A 418 9.68 -3.43 12.29
CA PRO A 418 8.32 -3.39 11.78
C PRO A 418 7.45 -4.37 12.55
N CYS A 419 6.24 -3.95 12.95
CA CYS A 419 5.36 -4.78 13.77
C CYS A 419 5.02 -6.14 13.14
N ARG A 420 4.89 -6.20 11.81
CA ARG A 420 4.64 -7.46 11.08
C ARG A 420 5.84 -8.38 10.98
N LEU A 421 7.06 -7.86 11.06
CA LEU A 421 8.27 -8.67 11.00
C LEU A 421 8.64 -9.17 12.40
N GLY A 422 8.61 -8.27 13.38
CA GLY A 422 8.88 -8.59 14.78
C GLY A 422 7.71 -9.32 15.44
N ARG A 423 6.76 -8.56 16.00
CA ARG A 423 5.70 -9.13 16.86
C ARG A 423 4.80 -10.20 16.23
N HIS A 424 4.72 -10.26 14.90
CA HIS A 424 3.89 -11.25 14.19
C HIS A 424 4.67 -12.46 13.69
N MET A 425 5.96 -12.32 13.39
CA MET A 425 6.78 -13.36 12.75
C MET A 425 8.03 -13.73 13.56
N ASN A 426 8.26 -13.06 14.69
CA ASN A 426 9.41 -13.23 15.59
C ASN A 426 10.78 -13.04 14.92
N ILE A 427 10.87 -12.17 13.91
CA ILE A 427 12.12 -11.86 13.22
C ILE A 427 12.70 -10.56 13.76
N TYR A 428 13.73 -10.67 14.58
CA TYR A 428 14.44 -9.54 15.20
C TYR A 428 15.95 -9.55 14.92
N ASP A 429 16.59 -10.71 15.00
CA ASP A 429 18.04 -10.83 14.86
C ASP A 429 18.54 -10.76 13.41
N PRO A 430 17.88 -11.38 12.40
CA PRO A 430 18.36 -11.32 11.02
C PRO A 430 18.67 -9.90 10.49
N PRO A 431 17.79 -8.89 10.64
CA PRO A 431 18.14 -7.54 10.19
C PRO A 431 19.32 -6.93 10.95
N ARG A 432 19.49 -7.26 12.24
CA ARG A 432 20.60 -6.76 13.06
C ARG A 432 21.92 -7.42 12.69
N ASN A 433 21.92 -8.73 12.44
CA ASN A 433 23.08 -9.48 11.98
C ASN A 433 23.60 -8.93 10.66
N VAL A 434 22.69 -8.65 9.72
CA VAL A 434 23.01 -8.03 8.42
C VAL A 434 23.62 -6.64 8.59
N ILE A 435 23.11 -5.81 9.50
CA ILE A 435 23.68 -4.48 9.74
C ILE A 435 25.08 -4.60 10.36
N LYS A 436 25.25 -5.48 11.35
CA LYS A 436 26.52 -5.67 12.07
C LYS A 436 27.62 -6.31 11.24
N SER A 437 27.28 -7.03 10.16
CA SER A 437 28.28 -7.60 9.25
C SER A 437 28.88 -6.57 8.29
N ILE A 438 28.27 -5.38 8.17
CA ILE A 438 28.81 -4.30 7.34
C ILE A 438 29.99 -3.66 8.08
N PRO A 439 31.21 -3.64 7.49
CA PRO A 439 32.38 -3.07 8.13
C PRO A 439 32.19 -1.61 8.55
N GLU A 440 32.63 -1.25 9.76
CA GLU A 440 32.57 0.11 10.34
C GLU A 440 31.16 0.72 10.39
N THR A 441 30.13 -0.11 10.50
CA THR A 441 28.75 0.30 10.78
C THR A 441 28.41 0.08 12.25
N ASP A 442 27.97 1.15 12.91
CA ASP A 442 27.58 1.11 14.33
C ASP A 442 26.06 1.10 14.47
N LEU A 443 25.50 0.00 14.97
CA LEU A 443 24.06 -0.14 15.22
C LEU A 443 23.71 0.37 16.61
N LEU A 444 23.10 1.55 16.65
CA LEU A 444 22.60 2.21 17.85
C LEU A 444 21.12 1.85 18.02
N GLU A 445 20.79 1.03 19.02
CA GLU A 445 19.40 0.64 19.28
C GLU A 445 18.61 1.81 19.90
N MET A 446 17.37 1.97 19.45
CA MET A 446 16.39 2.83 20.11
C MET A 446 15.97 2.24 21.45
N GLU A 447 15.55 3.10 22.39
CA GLU A 447 15.06 2.73 23.72
C GLU A 447 14.02 1.60 23.67
N ARG A 448 13.03 1.73 22.79
CA ARG A 448 12.03 0.72 22.48
C ARG A 448 12.42 0.05 21.17
N ASN A 449 12.97 -1.13 21.28
CA ASN A 449 13.33 -2.00 20.16
C ASN A 449 12.62 -3.36 20.30
N ARG A 450 12.80 -4.22 19.29
CA ARG A 450 12.25 -5.57 19.22
C ARG A 450 10.74 -5.60 19.50
N GLU A 451 10.27 -6.46 20.40
CA GLU A 451 8.86 -6.63 20.74
C GLU A 451 8.22 -5.35 21.30
N ASP A 452 9.01 -4.47 21.90
CA ASP A 452 8.56 -3.21 22.50
C ASP A 452 8.54 -2.02 21.52
N ALA A 453 9.08 -2.18 20.31
CA ALA A 453 9.18 -1.10 19.33
C ALA A 453 7.82 -0.45 19.01
N LEU A 454 7.80 0.89 18.95
CA LEU A 454 6.60 1.61 18.51
C LEU A 454 6.30 1.32 17.04
N CYS A 455 5.00 1.19 16.73
CA CYS A 455 4.52 1.08 15.36
C CYS A 455 4.78 2.38 14.58
N CYS A 456 4.88 2.30 13.25
CA CYS A 456 4.89 3.45 12.34
C CYS A 456 3.56 4.24 12.29
N GLY A 457 2.57 3.86 13.12
CA GLY A 457 1.37 4.64 13.38
C GLY A 457 0.20 4.40 12.43
N VAL A 458 0.28 3.43 11.51
CA VAL A 458 -0.79 3.19 10.51
C VAL A 458 -1.12 1.71 10.40
N SER A 459 -2.42 1.38 10.30
CA SER A 459 -2.93 0.04 9.98
C SER A 459 -3.63 0.06 8.64
N SER A 460 -3.14 -0.72 7.69
CA SER A 460 -3.85 -0.98 6.42
C SER A 460 -4.27 0.28 5.65
N TRP A 461 -3.43 1.32 5.69
CA TRP A 461 -3.71 2.64 5.09
C TRP A 461 -4.97 3.34 5.65
N LEU A 462 -5.40 2.96 6.85
CA LEU A 462 -6.48 3.62 7.57
C LEU A 462 -5.94 4.72 8.49
N SER A 463 -6.73 5.77 8.66
CA SER A 463 -6.56 6.77 9.73
C SER A 463 -5.19 7.47 9.80
N CYS A 464 -4.53 7.75 8.66
CA CYS A 464 -3.31 8.59 8.54
C CYS A 464 -3.57 10.07 8.89
N GLY A 465 -3.99 10.33 10.12
CA GLY A 465 -4.33 11.66 10.63
C GLY A 465 -3.38 12.14 11.72
N LYS A 466 -3.88 13.07 12.55
CA LYS A 466 -3.11 13.70 13.63
C LYS A 466 -2.48 12.69 14.59
N ILE A 467 -3.23 11.67 15.00
CA ILE A 467 -2.77 10.63 15.94
C ILE A 467 -1.61 9.82 15.34
N SER A 468 -1.74 9.36 14.09
CA SER A 468 -0.68 8.66 13.39
C SER A 468 0.58 9.51 13.25
N LYS A 469 0.43 10.80 12.89
CA LYS A 469 1.56 11.75 12.80
C LYS A 469 2.28 11.89 14.14
N GLN A 470 1.56 11.99 15.26
CA GLN A 470 2.17 12.05 16.60
C GLN A 470 2.95 10.77 16.96
N ILE A 471 2.41 9.60 16.64
CA ILE A 471 3.10 8.32 16.84
C ILE A 471 4.38 8.25 15.99
N GLN A 472 4.30 8.66 14.72
CA GLN A 472 5.43 8.70 13.81
C GLN A 472 6.53 9.65 14.28
N LEU A 473 6.17 10.88 14.69
CA LEU A 473 7.13 11.86 15.21
C LEU A 473 7.78 11.36 16.51
N SER A 474 7.02 10.70 17.39
CA SER A 474 7.61 10.07 18.58
C SER A 474 8.64 9.00 18.20
N ARG A 475 8.38 8.20 17.16
CA ARG A 475 9.34 7.19 16.69
C ARG A 475 10.57 7.82 16.02
N LEU A 476 10.38 8.85 15.21
CA LEU A 476 11.47 9.57 14.55
C LEU A 476 12.36 10.30 15.56
N LYS A 477 11.76 10.89 16.59
CA LYS A 477 12.50 11.50 17.69
C LYS A 477 13.34 10.45 18.43
N GLU A 478 12.75 9.30 18.73
CA GLU A 478 13.48 8.19 19.35
C GLU A 478 14.67 7.73 18.49
N ALA A 479 14.50 7.68 17.16
CA ALA A 479 15.58 7.38 16.23
C ALA A 479 16.65 8.49 16.19
N LYS A 480 16.25 9.76 16.34
CA LYS A 480 17.17 10.89 16.37
C LYS A 480 17.98 10.94 17.67
N ASP A 481 17.35 10.62 18.79
CA ASP A 481 17.94 10.66 20.13
C ASP A 481 19.04 9.60 20.31
N THR A 482 19.08 8.55 19.48
CA THR A 482 20.23 7.61 19.46
C THR A 482 21.51 8.24 18.92
N GLY A 483 21.42 9.37 18.20
CA GLY A 483 22.55 9.97 17.49
C GLY A 483 22.86 9.30 16.14
N ALA A 484 22.00 8.39 15.66
CA ALA A 484 22.15 7.77 14.35
C ALA A 484 21.92 8.77 13.21
N GLU A 485 22.69 8.62 12.13
CA GLU A 485 22.46 9.38 10.89
C GLU A 485 21.27 8.80 10.14
N TRP A 486 21.17 7.46 10.09
CA TRP A 486 20.21 6.73 9.27
C TRP A 486 19.29 5.84 10.11
N LEU A 487 17.99 5.89 9.80
CA LEU A 487 16.97 5.00 10.30
C LEU A 487 16.70 3.92 9.23
N ILE A 488 17.13 2.70 9.54
CA ILE A 488 16.97 1.54 8.66
C ILE A 488 15.61 0.90 8.90
N THR A 489 14.86 0.65 7.83
CA THR A 489 13.60 -0.09 7.85
C THR A 489 13.74 -1.45 7.18
N ALA A 490 12.79 -2.34 7.47
CA ALA A 490 12.62 -3.63 6.80
C ALA A 490 11.16 -3.80 6.32
N CYS A 491 10.52 -2.69 5.97
CA CYS A 491 9.14 -2.64 5.55
C CYS A 491 8.88 -1.34 4.77
N PRO A 492 8.64 -1.42 3.45
CA PRO A 492 8.35 -0.27 2.60
C PRO A 492 7.18 0.57 3.10
N LYS A 493 6.15 -0.05 3.69
CA LYS A 493 5.03 0.70 4.30
C LYS A 493 5.49 1.53 5.50
N CYS A 494 6.37 1.01 6.35
CA CYS A 494 6.91 1.78 7.48
C CYS A 494 7.78 2.93 6.97
N GLN A 495 8.63 2.69 5.96
CA GLN A 495 9.44 3.73 5.31
C GLN A 495 8.59 4.87 4.75
N ILE A 496 7.53 4.55 4.00
CA ILE A 496 6.62 5.55 3.42
C ILE A 496 6.03 6.43 4.52
N HIS A 497 5.51 5.84 5.59
CA HIS A 497 4.85 6.59 6.66
C HIS A 497 5.83 7.43 7.49
N LEU A 498 7.03 6.94 7.76
CA LEU A 498 8.05 7.70 8.47
C LEU A 498 8.60 8.85 7.60
N LYS A 499 8.78 8.64 6.30
CA LYS A 499 9.15 9.73 5.36
C LYS A 499 8.04 10.77 5.22
N CYS A 500 6.79 10.32 5.08
CA CYS A 500 5.61 11.20 5.06
C CYS A 500 5.53 12.06 6.33
N ALA A 501 5.91 11.50 7.48
CA ALA A 501 5.97 12.24 8.73
C ALA A 501 7.04 13.34 8.74
N LEU A 502 8.10 13.23 7.95
CA LEU A 502 9.15 14.25 7.79
C LEU A 502 8.84 15.27 6.68
N ASP A 503 7.86 14.99 5.83
CA ASP A 503 7.46 15.89 4.76
C ASP A 503 6.54 17.02 5.26
N GLY A 504 6.67 18.19 4.63
CA GLY A 504 5.90 19.40 4.94
C GLY A 504 6.28 20.10 6.25
N GLU A 505 5.36 20.95 6.73
CA GLU A 505 5.48 21.66 8.00
C GLU A 505 5.31 20.70 9.19
N LEU A 506 6.18 20.84 10.19
CA LEU A 506 6.23 19.97 11.36
C LEU A 506 5.75 20.74 12.60
N PRO A 507 4.99 20.10 13.50
CA PRO A 507 4.57 20.72 14.76
C PRO A 507 5.71 20.87 15.80
N ILE A 508 6.92 20.45 15.44
CA ILE A 508 8.14 20.46 16.26
C ILE A 508 9.34 20.89 15.39
N LYS A 509 10.48 21.24 16.00
CA LYS A 509 11.65 21.63 15.21
C LYS A 509 12.16 20.44 14.41
N ARG A 510 12.43 20.66 13.12
CA ARG A 510 12.93 19.61 12.22
C ARG A 510 14.20 18.93 12.78
N SER A 511 15.08 19.69 13.43
CA SER A 511 16.29 19.17 14.08
C SER A 511 16.04 18.08 15.12
N GLU A 512 14.83 18.00 15.70
CA GLU A 512 14.45 16.99 16.70
C GLU A 512 14.08 15.63 16.09
N VAL A 513 13.83 15.57 14.78
CA VAL A 513 13.37 14.35 14.08
C VAL A 513 14.10 14.06 12.77
N ASP A 514 14.98 14.96 12.33
CA ASP A 514 15.67 14.83 11.04
C ASP A 514 16.68 13.68 11.07
N VAL A 515 16.26 12.56 10.47
CA VAL A 515 17.01 11.31 10.30
C VAL A 515 16.74 10.75 8.91
N LYS A 516 17.78 10.23 8.23
CA LYS A 516 17.63 9.70 6.88
C LYS A 516 16.99 8.31 6.93
N VAL A 517 15.82 8.15 6.33
CA VAL A 517 15.10 6.86 6.32
C VAL A 517 15.42 6.08 5.05
N ILE A 518 15.97 4.88 5.19
CA ILE A 518 16.25 3.96 4.06
C ILE A 518 15.89 2.52 4.42
N ASP A 519 15.73 1.67 3.42
CA ASP A 519 15.45 0.24 3.62
C ASP A 519 16.74 -0.60 3.72
N LEU A 520 16.66 -1.73 4.41
CA LEU A 520 17.80 -2.63 4.65
C LEU A 520 18.54 -3.07 3.38
N PRO A 521 17.88 -3.50 2.27
CA PRO A 521 18.60 -3.89 1.05
C PRO A 521 19.35 -2.72 0.41
N VAL A 522 18.83 -1.49 0.55
CA VAL A 522 19.49 -0.28 0.03
C VAL A 522 20.75 0.03 0.83
N LEU A 523 20.74 -0.18 2.15
CA LEU A 523 21.95 -0.09 2.97
C LEU A 523 23.01 -1.11 2.51
N VAL A 524 22.62 -2.36 2.32
CA VAL A 524 23.53 -3.43 1.89
C VAL A 524 24.10 -3.15 0.49
N GLU A 525 23.29 -2.74 -0.48
CA GLU A 525 23.81 -2.36 -1.80
C GLU A 525 24.80 -1.18 -1.72
N LYS A 526 24.52 -0.17 -0.89
CA LYS A 526 25.45 0.95 -0.67
C LYS A 526 26.78 0.51 -0.08
N ALA A 527 26.77 -0.44 0.84
CA ALA A 527 27.99 -1.01 1.40
C ALA A 527 28.78 -1.87 0.39
N LEU A 528 28.12 -2.36 -0.66
CA LEU A 528 28.75 -3.16 -1.72
C LEU A 528 29.31 -2.34 -2.89
N ASP A 529 28.90 -1.09 -3.06
CA ASP A 529 29.27 -0.23 -4.19
C ASP A 529 30.36 0.78 -3.80
N LYS A 530 31.53 0.65 -4.43
CA LYS A 530 32.71 1.52 -4.26
C LYS A 530 32.42 3.02 -4.44
N LYS A 531 31.38 3.39 -5.19
CA LYS A 531 31.00 4.81 -5.36
C LYS A 531 30.45 5.46 -4.09
N TYR A 532 29.84 4.68 -3.20
CA TYR A 532 29.31 5.17 -1.93
C TYR A 532 30.32 5.10 -0.79
N LEU A 533 31.45 4.42 -0.98
CA LEU A 533 32.52 4.26 0.01
C LEU A 533 33.47 5.49 0.06
N LYS A 534 33.42 6.36 -0.96
CA LYS A 534 34.30 7.55 -1.11
C LYS A 534 33.66 8.90 -0.75
N LYS A 535 32.43 8.91 -0.21
CA LYS A 535 31.69 10.11 0.21
C LYS A 535 31.22 9.97 1.65
#